data_AF-N4X7D6-F1
#
_entry.id   AF-N4X7D6-F1
#
_cell.length_a   1.000
_cell.length_b   1.000
_cell.length_c   1.000
_cell.angle_alpha   90.00
_cell.angle_beta   90.00
_cell.angle_gamma   90.00
#
_symmetry.space_group_name_H-M   'P 1'
#
loop_
_entity.id
_entity.type
_entity.pdbx_description
1 polymer ?
#
loop_
_entity_poly.entity_id
_entity_poly.type
_entity_poly.pdbx_seq_one_letter_code
_entity_poly.pdbx_strand_id
1 'polypeptide(L)'
;MHLPTLSILLAACASVVSAQATVPGLGCVCMAPTDSGKDQSIADRTIRCCTDNSGTMINTVNFWDRGNFYCRVPDSVTPAIWDQDCCRKWYGSGTYGYCNSST
;
A
#
# COMPACT_ATOMS: atom_id res chain seq x y z
N MET A 1 -48.05 7.81 -35.87
CA MET A 1 -46.73 8.17 -36.42
C MET A 1 -45.83 8.49 -35.23
N HIS A 2 -44.83 7.65 -34.99
CA HIS A 2 -43.93 7.68 -33.82
C HIS A 2 -42.69 8.52 -34.14
N LEU A 3 -42.27 9.39 -33.21
CA LEU A 3 -40.91 9.95 -33.15
C LEU A 3 -40.24 9.40 -31.88
N PRO A 4 -39.04 8.81 -31.95
CA PRO A 4 -38.28 8.45 -30.76
C PRO A 4 -37.33 9.60 -30.38
N THR A 5 -37.55 10.20 -29.21
CA THR A 5 -36.62 11.15 -28.59
C THR A 5 -35.46 10.36 -27.99
N LEU A 6 -34.31 10.45 -28.63
CA LEU A 6 -33.06 9.81 -28.22
C LEU A 6 -32.47 10.58 -27.02
N SER A 7 -32.77 10.15 -25.80
CA SER A 7 -32.14 10.70 -24.58
C SER A 7 -30.89 9.91 -24.25
N ILE A 8 -29.73 10.44 -24.63
CA ILE A 8 -28.41 9.98 -24.19
C ILE A 8 -28.19 10.51 -22.77
N LEU A 9 -28.29 9.64 -21.76
CA LEU A 9 -27.89 9.95 -20.39
C LEU A 9 -26.43 9.54 -20.19
N LEU A 10 -25.58 10.57 -20.05
CA LEU A 10 -24.16 10.47 -19.73
C LEU A 10 -23.93 9.62 -18.47
N ALA A 11 -23.02 8.65 -18.57
CA ALA A 11 -22.46 7.95 -17.44
C ALA A 11 -21.66 8.92 -16.56
N ALA A 12 -22.09 9.10 -15.31
CA ALA A 12 -21.32 9.80 -14.29
C ALA A 12 -20.22 8.87 -13.77
N CYS A 13 -19.03 8.94 -14.36
CA CYS A 13 -17.83 8.34 -13.80
C CYS A 13 -17.43 9.14 -12.55
N ALA A 14 -17.82 8.69 -11.36
CA ALA A 14 -17.31 9.25 -10.12
C ALA A 14 -15.85 8.80 -9.93
N SER A 15 -14.90 9.62 -10.37
CA SER A 15 -13.49 9.45 -10.02
C SER A 15 -13.29 9.89 -8.57
N VAL A 16 -13.35 8.94 -7.64
CA VAL A 16 -12.82 9.15 -6.29
C VAL A 16 -11.30 9.09 -6.39
N VAL A 17 -10.68 10.19 -6.84
CA VAL A 17 -9.23 10.38 -6.68
C VAL A 17 -9.03 11.02 -5.31
N SER A 18 -9.03 10.18 -4.27
CA SER A 18 -8.30 10.55 -3.05
C SER A 18 -6.81 10.48 -3.40
N ALA A 19 -6.25 11.59 -3.88
CA ALA A 19 -4.81 11.77 -3.94
C ALA A 19 -4.29 11.81 -2.51
N GLN A 20 -3.91 10.64 -1.99
CA GLN A 20 -3.22 10.53 -0.71
C GLN A 20 -1.85 11.17 -0.92
N ALA A 21 -1.57 12.23 -0.15
CA ALA A 21 -0.36 13.03 -0.27
C ALA A 21 0.88 12.15 -0.41
N THR A 22 1.68 12.41 -1.44
CA THR A 22 3.03 11.86 -1.56
C THR A 22 3.82 12.36 -0.35
N VAL A 23 4.03 11.49 0.64
CA VAL A 23 4.87 11.80 1.80
C VAL A 23 6.32 11.63 1.35
N PRO A 24 7.13 12.70 1.30
CA PRO A 24 8.54 12.57 0.94
C PRO A 24 9.22 11.61 1.91
N GLY A 25 9.78 10.51 1.39
CA GLY A 25 10.35 9.45 2.22
C GLY A 25 9.27 8.65 2.96
N LEU A 26 8.55 7.81 2.22
CA LEU A 26 7.60 6.87 2.80
C LEU A 26 8.35 5.58 3.20
N GLY A 27 8.14 5.13 4.43
CA GLY A 27 8.50 3.79 4.91
C GLY A 27 7.26 2.90 4.92
N CYS A 28 7.36 1.64 4.49
CA CYS A 28 6.25 0.71 4.44
C CYS A 28 6.60 -0.70 4.92
N VAL A 29 5.62 -1.40 5.50
CA VAL A 29 5.72 -2.80 5.96
C VAL A 29 4.48 -3.58 5.56
N CYS A 30 4.64 -4.89 5.29
CA CYS A 30 3.52 -5.80 5.06
C CYS A 30 3.20 -6.58 6.34
N MET A 31 2.13 -6.17 7.01
CA MET A 31 1.68 -6.74 8.28
C MET A 31 0.73 -7.92 8.06
N ALA A 32 0.69 -8.80 9.05
CA ALA A 32 -0.27 -9.89 9.17
C ALA A 32 -0.70 -10.03 10.65
N PRO A 33 -1.84 -10.66 10.95
CA PRO A 33 -2.19 -11.05 12.31
C PRO A 33 -1.20 -12.13 12.76
N THR A 34 -0.19 -11.69 13.48
CA THR A 34 0.78 -12.52 14.19
C THR A 34 0.79 -12.08 15.64
N ASP A 35 1.25 -12.96 16.54
CA ASP A 35 1.36 -12.63 17.96
C ASP A 35 2.39 -11.51 18.22
N SER A 36 3.29 -11.27 17.27
CA SER A 36 4.25 -10.16 17.30
C SER A 36 4.40 -9.51 15.92
N GLY A 37 4.22 -8.19 15.83
CA GLY A 37 4.48 -7.43 14.59
C GLY A 37 5.94 -7.47 14.10
N LYS A 38 6.83 -8.10 14.87
CA LYS A 38 8.29 -8.13 14.67
C LYS A 38 8.80 -9.50 14.20
N ASP A 39 7.90 -10.40 13.81
CA ASP A 39 8.28 -11.75 13.41
C ASP A 39 9.01 -11.76 12.06
N GLN A 40 9.90 -12.75 11.89
CA GLN A 40 10.65 -12.96 10.63
C GLN A 40 9.73 -13.03 9.41
N SER A 41 8.52 -13.56 9.59
CA SER A 41 7.52 -13.66 8.52
C SER A 41 7.07 -12.29 7.99
N ILE A 42 7.04 -11.23 8.81
CA ILE A 42 6.72 -9.86 8.38
C ILE A 42 7.92 -9.25 7.65
N ALA A 43 9.14 -9.57 8.09
CA ALA A 43 10.37 -9.14 7.40
C ALA A 43 10.43 -9.74 6.00
N ASP A 44 10.23 -11.05 5.87
CA ASP A 44 10.27 -11.77 4.58
C ASP A 44 9.20 -11.23 3.61
N ARG A 45 8.00 -10.95 4.11
CA ARG A 45 6.91 -10.33 3.33
C ARG A 45 7.29 -8.93 2.85
N THR A 46 7.83 -8.13 3.76
CA THR A 46 8.20 -6.75 3.48
C THR A 46 9.35 -6.67 2.49
N ILE A 47 10.37 -7.53 2.61
CA ILE A 47 11.53 -7.57 1.69
C ILE A 47 11.11 -7.83 0.25
N ARG A 48 10.16 -8.76 0.05
CA ARG A 48 9.65 -9.06 -1.28
C ARG A 48 8.96 -7.86 -1.90
N CYS A 49 8.03 -7.25 -1.16
CA CYS A 49 7.36 -6.04 -1.61
C CYS A 49 8.31 -4.86 -1.83
N CYS A 50 9.36 -4.78 -1.01
CA CYS A 50 10.38 -3.76 -1.15
C CYS A 50 11.14 -3.89 -2.46
N THR A 51 11.55 -5.12 -2.80
CA THR A 51 12.23 -5.43 -4.05
C THR A 51 11.35 -5.12 -5.26
N ASP A 52 10.08 -5.56 -5.25
CA ASP A 52 9.14 -5.34 -6.35
C ASP A 52 8.88 -3.84 -6.62
N ASN A 53 8.96 -3.01 -5.57
CA ASN A 53 8.71 -1.57 -5.64
C ASN A 53 9.99 -0.74 -5.76
N SER A 54 11.15 -1.36 -6.04
CA SER A 54 12.45 -0.67 -6.11
C SER A 54 12.78 0.13 -4.84
N GLY A 55 12.30 -0.33 -3.70
CA GLY A 55 12.57 0.24 -2.39
C GLY A 55 13.88 -0.27 -1.79
N THR A 56 14.21 0.26 -0.61
CA THR A 56 15.36 -0.17 0.19
C THR A 56 14.92 -0.56 1.59
N MET A 57 15.30 -1.75 2.04
CA MET A 57 15.05 -2.17 3.42
C MET A 57 15.94 -1.39 4.39
N ILE A 58 15.31 -0.78 5.38
CA ILE A 58 15.97 -0.02 6.45
C ILE A 58 15.68 -0.70 7.78
N ASN A 59 16.73 -0.95 8.55
CA ASN A 59 16.61 -1.39 9.93
C ASN A 59 16.40 -0.17 10.84
N THR A 60 15.51 -0.30 11.82
CA THR A 60 15.23 0.73 12.83
C THR A 60 14.98 0.09 14.18
N VAL A 61 15.11 0.84 15.28
CA VAL A 61 14.71 0.36 16.59
C VAL A 61 13.19 0.16 16.70
N ASN A 62 12.43 1.03 16.04
CA ASN A 62 10.98 1.01 16.07
C ASN A 62 10.41 1.77 14.86
N PHE A 63 9.70 1.06 14.00
CA PHE A 63 8.86 1.66 12.97
C PHE A 63 7.42 1.74 13.48
N TRP A 64 7.08 2.83 14.18
CA TRP A 64 5.72 3.15 14.62
C TRP A 64 4.97 2.00 15.33
N ASP A 65 5.67 1.30 16.21
CA ASP A 65 5.23 0.12 16.97
C ASP A 65 4.84 -1.07 16.10
N ARG A 66 5.28 -1.09 14.82
CA ARG A 66 4.99 -2.16 13.87
C ARG A 66 6.14 -3.12 13.70
N GLY A 67 7.38 -2.64 13.67
CA GLY A 67 8.55 -3.48 13.35
C GLY A 67 9.86 -2.84 13.78
N ASN A 68 10.96 -3.57 13.63
CA ASN A 68 12.34 -3.05 13.71
C ASN A 68 12.93 -2.87 12.30
N PHE A 69 12.08 -2.76 11.29
CA PHE A 69 12.45 -2.50 9.91
C PHE A 69 11.28 -1.81 9.20
N TYR A 70 11.60 -1.19 8.07
CA TYR A 70 10.64 -0.75 7.07
C TYR A 70 11.29 -0.75 5.69
N CYS A 71 10.48 -0.81 4.64
CA CYS A 71 10.94 -0.54 3.29
C CYS A 71 10.79 0.95 2.98
N ARG A 72 11.90 1.65 2.73
CA ARG A 72 11.85 2.99 2.14
C ARG A 72 11.50 2.86 0.66
N VAL A 73 10.34 3.37 0.26
CA VAL A 73 9.82 3.26 -1.10
C VAL A 73 9.99 4.57 -1.88
N PRO A 74 10.07 4.53 -3.22
CA PRO A 74 10.08 5.74 -4.04
C PRO A 74 8.74 6.48 -3.99
N ASP A 75 8.74 7.77 -4.35
CA ASP A 75 7.57 8.65 -4.29
C ASP A 75 6.40 8.20 -5.19
N SER A 76 6.66 7.32 -6.16
CA SER A 76 5.61 6.70 -6.99
C SER A 76 4.77 5.67 -6.24
N VAL A 77 5.23 5.19 -5.08
CA VAL A 77 4.54 4.18 -4.28
C VAL A 77 3.71 4.87 -3.21
N THR A 78 2.39 4.70 -3.32
CA THR A 78 1.44 5.18 -2.32
C THR A 78 1.12 4.10 -1.30
N PRO A 79 0.57 4.44 -0.12
CA PRO A 79 0.09 3.44 0.84
C PRO A 79 -0.93 2.46 0.24
N ALA A 80 -1.79 2.94 -0.67
CA ALA A 80 -2.77 2.10 -1.36
C ALA A 80 -2.10 1.08 -2.30
N ILE A 81 -1.09 1.51 -3.08
CA ILE A 81 -0.31 0.60 -3.95
C ILE A 81 0.40 -0.45 -3.09
N TRP A 82 1.04 -0.05 -2.00
CA TRP A 82 1.73 -0.97 -1.12
C TRP A 82 0.77 -2.01 -0.49
N ASP A 83 -0.37 -1.57 0.04
CA ASP A 83 -1.37 -2.43 0.67
C ASP A 83 -2.05 -3.39 -0.33
N GLN A 84 -2.61 -2.84 -1.42
CA GLN A 84 -3.45 -3.61 -2.35
C GLN A 84 -2.61 -4.39 -3.35
N ASP A 85 -1.67 -3.73 -4.01
CA ASP A 85 -0.95 -4.29 -5.15
C ASP A 85 0.30 -5.08 -4.73
N CYS A 86 0.66 -5.04 -3.45
CA CYS A 86 1.72 -5.87 -2.90
C CYS A 86 1.28 -6.78 -1.77
N CYS A 87 0.95 -6.24 -0.58
CA CYS A 87 0.73 -7.08 0.59
C CYS A 87 -0.45 -8.03 0.38
N ARG A 88 -1.62 -7.49 0.04
CA ARG A 88 -2.84 -8.30 -0.16
C ARG A 88 -2.78 -9.18 -1.40
N LYS A 89 -2.18 -8.68 -2.49
CA LYS A 89 -1.97 -9.44 -3.72
C LYS A 89 -1.20 -10.74 -3.48
N TRP A 90 -0.11 -10.67 -2.70
CA TRP A 90 0.78 -11.82 -2.52
C TRP A 90 0.46 -12.68 -1.30
N TYR A 91 -0.13 -12.09 -0.26
CA TYR A 91 -0.31 -12.78 1.03
C TYR A 91 -1.77 -12.89 1.48
N GLY A 92 -2.72 -12.42 0.66
CA GLY A 92 -4.16 -12.58 0.86
C GLY A 92 -4.80 -11.54 1.78
N SER A 93 -6.11 -11.64 1.94
CA SER A 93 -6.97 -10.66 2.64
C SER A 93 -6.66 -10.47 4.13
N GLY A 94 -6.00 -11.45 4.76
CA GLY A 94 -5.53 -11.37 6.14
C GLY A 94 -4.30 -10.48 6.33
N THR A 95 -3.69 -9.97 5.25
CA THR A 95 -2.57 -9.03 5.34
C THR A 95 -2.97 -7.62 5.02
N TYR A 96 -2.13 -6.68 5.44
CA TYR A 96 -2.30 -5.28 5.10
C TYR A 96 -0.96 -4.55 5.05
N GLY A 97 -0.90 -3.51 4.23
CA GLY A 97 0.19 -2.56 4.16
C GLY A 97 0.06 -1.49 5.25
N TYR A 98 1.13 -1.23 5.98
CA TYR A 98 1.25 -0.05 6.83
C TYR A 98 2.38 0.82 6.32
N CYS A 99 2.09 2.09 6.05
CA CYS A 99 3.07 3.07 5.59
C CYS A 99 3.01 4.34 6.44
N ASN A 100 4.17 4.93 6.71
CA ASN A 100 4.31 6.19 7.43
C ASN A 100 5.61 6.91 7.01
N SER A 101 5.89 8.09 7.55
CA SER A 101 7.15 8.80 7.30
C SER A 101 8.35 7.92 7.68
N SER A 102 9.30 7.79 6.76
CA SER A 102 10.60 7.18 7.02
C SER A 102 11.44 8.11 7.90
N THR A 103 12.00 7.56 8.98
CA THR A 103 12.94 8.23 9.90
C THR A 103 14.37 7.80 9.62
#